data_AF-A0A6B0SPF9-F1
#
_entry.id   AF-A0A6B0SPF9-F1
#
_cell.length_a   1.000
_cell.length_b   1.000
_cell.length_c   1.000
_cell.angle_alpha   90.00
_cell.angle_beta   90.00
_cell.angle_gamma   90.00
#
_symmetry.space_group_name_H-M   'P 1'
#
loop_
_entity.id
_entity.type
_entity.pdbx_description
1 polymer ?
#
loop_
_entity_poly.entity_id
_entity_poly.type
_entity_poly.pdbx_seq_one_letter_code
_entity_poly.pdbx_strand_id
1 'polypeptide(L)' 'MAQQDASTPENAFEPHVAIGDVTVDRRDVEMLRAIDDHGSMQAAADALGRSYPHLQRRVVELEAAAGDLTERVRGGSGG' A
#
# COMPACT_ATOMS: atom_id res chain seq x y z
N MET A 1 -25.29 40.39 13.14
CA MET A 1 -24.15 40.18 12.24
C MET A 1 -23.97 38.68 12.12
N ALA A 2 -24.38 38.12 10.98
CA ALA A 2 -24.26 36.70 10.71
C ALA A 2 -22.81 36.39 10.30
N GLN A 3 -22.21 35.37 10.90
CA GLN A 3 -21.17 34.60 10.25
C GLN A 3 -21.45 33.13 10.61
N GLN A 4 -22.30 32.52 9.79
CA GLN A 4 -22.33 31.07 9.68
C GLN A 4 -21.10 30.75 8.82
N ASP A 5 -20.00 30.33 9.45
CA ASP A 5 -18.93 29.70 8.71
C ASP A 5 -19.43 28.32 8.35
N ALA A 6 -19.63 28.11 7.05
CA ALA A 6 -20.09 26.86 6.50
C ALA A 6 -19.03 25.79 6.79
N SER A 7 -19.23 25.00 7.85
CA SER A 7 -18.56 23.71 7.98
C SER A 7 -19.07 22.83 6.84
N THR A 8 -18.37 22.93 5.71
CA THR A 8 -18.35 21.94 4.63
C THR A 8 -18.44 20.56 5.27
N PRO A 9 -19.35 19.68 4.82
CA PRO A 9 -19.46 18.36 5.43
C PRO A 9 -18.09 17.71 5.40
N GLU A 10 -17.59 17.43 6.59
CA GLU A 10 -16.46 16.59 6.94
C GLU A 10 -16.74 15.13 6.56
N ASN A 11 -17.24 14.91 5.34
CA ASN A 11 -17.26 13.61 4.71
C ASN A 11 -15.88 13.39 4.10
N ALA A 12 -14.91 13.05 4.95
CA ALA A 12 -13.65 12.49 4.50
C ALA A 12 -13.93 11.12 3.88
N PHE A 13 -14.18 11.09 2.58
CA PHE A 13 -14.26 9.83 1.84
C PHE A 13 -12.84 9.27 1.71
N GLU A 14 -12.62 8.04 2.19
CA GLU A 14 -11.35 7.33 1.99
C GLU A 14 -11.48 6.46 0.73
N PRO A 15 -10.86 6.87 -0.39
CA PRO A 15 -10.97 6.14 -1.65
C PRO A 15 -10.28 4.78 -1.52
N HIS A 16 -10.91 3.75 -2.08
CA HIS A 16 -10.41 2.39 -2.12
C HIS A 16 -10.82 1.73 -3.44
N VAL A 17 -10.08 0.68 -3.82
CA VAL A 17 -10.39 -0.15 -4.98
C VAL A 17 -10.73 -1.54 -4.49
N ALA A 18 -11.89 -2.07 -4.89
CA ALA A 18 -12.28 -3.45 -4.57
C ALA A 18 -11.95 -4.38 -5.75
N ILE A 19 -11.31 -5.51 -5.45
CA ILE A 19 -10.96 -6.57 -6.40
C ILE A 19 -11.47 -7.89 -5.81
N GLY A 20 -12.60 -8.37 -6.31
CA GLY A 20 -13.31 -9.49 -5.67
C GLY A 20 -13.66 -9.12 -4.22
N ASP A 21 -13.15 -9.92 -3.28
CA ASP A 21 -13.34 -9.72 -1.83
C ASP A 21 -12.24 -8.89 -1.16
N VAL A 22 -11.20 -8.48 -1.90
CA VAL A 22 -10.08 -7.71 -1.36
C VAL A 22 -10.30 -6.23 -1.61
N THR A 23 -10.17 -5.43 -0.54
CA THR A 23 -10.13 -3.97 -0.65
C THR A 23 -8.69 -3.50 -0.60
N VAL A 24 -8.27 -2.76 -1.62
CA VAL A 24 -7.00 -2.06 -1.70
C VAL A 24 -7.20 -0.66 -1.15
N ASP A 25 -6.47 -0.33 -0.09
CA ASP A 25 -6.50 0.99 0.53
C ASP A 25 -5.25 1.81 0.20
N ARG A 26 -5.19 3.02 0.76
CA ARG A 26 -4.05 3.92 0.59
C ARG A 26 -2.74 3.35 1.18
N ARG A 27 -2.81 2.55 2.24
CA ARG A 27 -1.62 1.95 2.88
C ARG A 27 -1.05 0.83 2.03
N ASP A 28 -1.89 0.12 1.29
CA ASP A 28 -1.46 -0.87 0.30
C ASP A 28 -0.74 -0.18 -0.86
N VAL A 29 -1.29 0.92 -1.38
CA VAL A 29 -0.64 1.70 -2.44
C VAL A 29 0.68 2.29 -1.96
N GLU A 30 0.74 2.82 -0.74
CA GLU A 30 1.97 3.32 -0.12
C GLU A 30 3.01 2.22 0.04
N MET A 31 2.59 1.03 0.45
CA MET A 31 3.46 -0.14 0.57
C MET A 31 4.05 -0.54 -0.79
N LEU A 32 3.24 -0.62 -1.85
CA LEU A 32 3.72 -0.95 -3.20
C LEU A 32 4.70 0.09 -3.74
N ARG A 33 4.44 1.39 -3.49
CA ARG A 33 5.38 2.47 -3.83
C ARG A 33 6.70 2.33 -3.10
N ALA A 34 6.68 2.06 -1.79
CA ALA A 34 7.90 1.85 -1.03
C ALA A 34 8.72 0.64 -1.54
N ILE A 35 8.05 -0.41 -2.01
CA ILE A 35 8.74 -1.56 -2.63
C ILE A 35 9.45 -1.15 -3.93
N ASP A 36 8.79 -0.36 -4.77
CA ASP A 36 9.38 0.18 -6.00
C ASP A 36 10.58 1.10 -5.68
N ASP A 37 10.38 2.05 -4.76
CA ASP A 37 11.39 3.05 -4.37
C ASP A 37 12.64 2.42 -3.73
N HIS A 38 12.47 1.34 -2.96
CA HIS A 38 13.57 0.69 -2.21
C HIS A 38 14.04 -0.64 -2.81
N GLY A 39 13.40 -1.13 -3.86
CA GLY A 39 13.79 -2.33 -4.61
C GLY A 39 13.62 -3.66 -3.86
N SER A 40 13.06 -3.66 -2.64
CA SER A 40 12.75 -4.89 -1.91
C SER A 40 11.68 -4.70 -0.83
N MET A 41 10.93 -5.76 -0.55
CA MET A 41 9.93 -5.78 0.54
C MET A 41 10.55 -5.58 1.92
N GLN A 42 11.77 -6.06 2.16
CA GLN A 42 12.48 -5.87 3.41
C GLN A 42 12.84 -4.39 3.61
N ALA A 43 13.47 -3.76 2.62
CA ALA A 43 13.84 -2.35 2.71
C ALA A 43 12.60 -1.43 2.80
N ALA A 44 11.51 -1.78 2.10
CA ALA A 44 10.23 -1.08 2.24
C ALA A 44 9.64 -1.21 3.65
N ALA A 45 9.71 -2.39 4.26
CA ALA A 45 9.25 -2.60 5.63
C ALA A 45 10.04 -1.72 6.62
N ASP A 46 11.36 -1.69 6.48
CA ASP A 46 12.26 -0.88 7.30
C ASP A 46 11.97 0.63 7.11
N ALA A 47 11.81 1.09 5.87
CA ALA A 47 11.49 2.49 5.55
C ALA A 47 10.13 2.94 6.09
N LEU A 48 9.13 2.06 6.06
CA LEU A 48 7.79 2.34 6.58
C LEU A 48 7.67 2.13 8.10
N GLY A 49 8.71 1.60 8.76
CA GLY A 49 8.64 1.19 10.17
C GLY A 49 7.60 0.10 10.42
N ARG A 50 7.36 -0.78 9.43
CA ARG A 50 6.35 -1.85 9.47
C ARG A 50 7.01 -3.22 9.61
N SER A 51 6.23 -4.19 10.10
CA SER A 51 6.68 -5.58 10.20
C SER A 51 6.83 -6.21 8.81
N TYR A 52 8.03 -6.69 8.48
CA TYR A 52 8.29 -7.39 7.23
C TYR A 52 7.36 -8.60 7.01
N PRO A 53 7.16 -9.54 7.97
CA PRO A 53 6.21 -10.64 7.78
C PRO A 53 4.77 -10.20 7.46
N HIS A 54 4.29 -9.11 8.06
CA HIS A 54 2.96 -8.58 7.77
C HIS A 54 2.89 -7.92 6.39
N LEU A 55 3.92 -7.15 6.03
CA LEU A 55 4.03 -6.54 4.71
C LEU A 55 4.06 -7.61 3.62
N GLN A 56 4.91 -8.63 3.78
CA GLN A 56 5.01 -9.75 2.85
C GLN A 56 3.69 -10.51 2.71
N ARG A 57 3.03 -10.82 3.84
CA ARG A 57 1.71 -11.48 3.80
C ARG A 57 0.68 -10.63 3.06
N ARG A 58 0.71 -9.30 3.26
CA ARG A 58 -0.22 -8.40 2.59
C ARG A 58 0.02 -8.36 1.09
N VAL A 59 1.29 -8.30 0.64
CA VAL A 59 1.61 -8.38 -0.80
C VAL A 59 1.04 -9.66 -1.42
N VAL A 60 1.24 -10.82 -0.77
CA VAL A 60 0.71 -12.10 -1.27
C VAL A 60 -0.82 -12.10 -1.38
N GLU A 61 -1.52 -11.51 -0.40
CA GLU A 61 -2.98 -11.38 -0.44
C GLU A 61 -3.45 -10.51 -1.61
N LEU A 62 -2.77 -9.38 -1.85
CA LEU A 62 -3.09 -8.48 -2.96
C LEU A 62 -2.82 -9.15 -4.31
N GLU A 63 -1.68 -9.85 -4.46
CA GLU A 63 -1.34 -10.56 -5.70
C GLU A 63 -2.30 -11.71 -6.01
N ALA A 64 -2.80 -12.40 -4.98
CA ALA A 64 -3.81 -13.44 -5.16
C ALA A 64 -5.12 -12.91 -5.75
N ALA A 65 -5.47 -11.65 -5.49
CA ALA A 65 -6.69 -11.02 -6.01
C ALA A 65 -6.47 -10.26 -7.32
N ALA A 66 -5.34 -9.56 -7.47
CA ALA A 66 -5.08 -8.64 -8.58
C ALA A 66 -4.19 -9.24 -9.70
N GLY A 67 -3.60 -10.42 -9.47
CA GLY A 67 -2.49 -10.92 -10.28
C GLY A 67 -1.15 -10.33 -9.81
N ASP A 68 -0.08 -10.62 -10.55
CA ASP A 68 1.27 -10.21 -10.16
C ASP A 68 1.39 -8.67 -10.04
N LEU A 69 1.74 -8.21 -8.83
CA LEU A 69 1.97 -6.79 -8.53
C LEU A 69 3.46 -6.48 -8.36
N THR A 70 4.25 -7.51 -8.06
CA THR A 70 5.70 -7.42 -7.92
C THR A 70 6.39 -8.40 -8.86
N GLU A 71 7.45 -7.95 -9.51
CA GLU A 71 8.31 -8.85 -10.27
C GLU A 71 9.47 -9.31 -9.40
N ARG A 72 9.63 -10.62 -9.26
CA ARG A 72 10.79 -11.19 -8.56
C ARG A 72 11.98 -11.21 -9.50
N VAL A 73 12.81 -10.18 -9.43
CA VAL A 73 14.15 -10.24 -10.01
C VAL A 73 15.01 -11.09 -9.08
N ARG A 74 15.37 -12.31 -9.52
CA ARG A 74 16.37 -13.13 -8.83
C ARG A 74 17.68 -12.34 -8.90
N GLY A 75 18.12 -11.77 -7.78
CA GLY A 75 19.32 -10.93 -7.73
C GLY A 75 20.50 -11.58 -8.45
N GLY A 76 20.94 -10.95 -9.54
CA GLY A 76 22.26 -11.17 -10.10
C GLY A 76 23.29 -10.48 -9.21
N SER A 77 24.21 -11.28 -8.67
CA SER A 77 25.53 -10.92 -8.09
C SER A 77 25.60 -9.62 -7.27
N GLY A 78 25.38 -9.73 -5.95
CA GLY A 78 25.59 -8.62 -5.04
C GLY A 78 25.61 -9.00 -3.55
N GLY A 79 26.19 -10.16 -3.20
CA GLY A 79 26.38 -10.62 -1.82
C GLY A 79 25.91 -12.04 -1.58
#